data_AF-A0A2E5PW46-F1
#
_entry.id   AF-A0A2E5PW46-F1
#
_cell.length_a   1.000
_cell.length_b   1.000
_cell.length_c   1.000
_cell.angle_alpha   90.00
_cell.angle_beta   90.00
_cell.angle_gamma   90.00
#
_symmetry.space_group_name_H-M   'P 1'
#
loop_
_entity.id
_entity.type
_entity.pdbx_description
1 polymer ?
#
loop_
_entity_poly.entity_id
_entity_poly.type
_entity_poly.pdbx_seq_one_letter_code
_entity_poly.pdbx_strand_id
1 'polypeptide(L)'
;MQKAIAQVRLEDLKIAVGGSGKFMGTALFGSLTNETEKDISILTLSISFLDEDGAISKTHDFFPINRYSKNEWNPLAPNSIRSFGFFIDHIVPENWSGLYEAEITKLIFL
;
A
#
# COMPACT_ATOMS: atom_id res chain seq x y z
N MET A 1 -16.56 -4.35 9.31
CA MET A 1 -15.26 -3.84 8.83
C MET A 1 -14.37 -4.95 8.28
N GLN A 2 -14.01 -5.99 9.05
CA GLN A 2 -13.19 -7.12 8.56
C GLN A 2 -13.71 -7.80 7.28
N LYS A 3 -15.03 -8.04 7.16
CA LYS A 3 -15.61 -8.65 5.95
C LYS A 3 -15.36 -7.84 4.66
N ALA A 4 -15.33 -6.51 4.76
CA ALA A 4 -15.13 -5.66 3.59
C ALA A 4 -13.65 -5.55 3.20
N ILE A 5 -12.74 -5.62 4.19
CA ILE A 5 -11.30 -5.70 3.95
C ILE A 5 -10.94 -6.97 3.16
N ALA A 6 -11.56 -8.10 3.51
CA ALA A 6 -11.37 -9.37 2.79
C ALA A 6 -11.85 -9.35 1.32
N GLN A 7 -12.61 -8.33 0.92
CA GLN A 7 -13.10 -8.11 -0.45
C GLN A 7 -12.25 -7.09 -1.21
N VAL A 8 -11.09 -6.71 -0.68
CA VAL A 8 -10.10 -5.93 -1.41
C VAL A 8 -8.84 -6.76 -1.54
N ARG A 9 -8.46 -7.03 -2.79
CA ARG A 9 -7.25 -7.80 -3.07
C ARG A 9 -6.07 -6.89 -3.24
N LEU A 10 -4.98 -7.24 -2.56
CA LEU A 10 -3.67 -6.65 -2.72
C LEU A 10 -2.79 -7.61 -3.52
N GLU A 11 -2.30 -7.16 -4.65
CA GLU A 11 -1.62 -8.00 -5.65
C GLU A 11 -0.30 -7.35 -6.06
N ASP A 12 0.64 -8.16 -6.55
CA ASP A 12 1.94 -7.72 -7.06
C ASP A 12 2.75 -6.81 -6.11
N LEU A 13 2.56 -6.98 -4.80
CA LEU A 13 3.25 -6.18 -3.79
C LEU A 13 4.75 -6.46 -3.83
N LYS A 14 5.54 -5.42 -4.06
CA LYS A 14 7.01 -5.53 -4.17
C LYS A 14 7.70 -4.23 -3.83
N ILE A 15 8.95 -4.34 -3.41
CA ILE A 15 9.83 -3.20 -3.25
C ILE A 15 10.81 -3.17 -4.41
N ALA A 16 10.93 -2.02 -5.06
CA ALA A 16 11.82 -1.83 -6.20
C ALA A 16 12.28 -0.36 -6.28
N VAL A 17 13.29 -0.10 -7.10
CA VAL A 17 13.64 1.27 -7.48
C VAL A 17 12.55 1.80 -8.43
N GLY A 18 12.08 3.01 -8.18
CA GLY A 18 11.21 3.71 -9.11
C GLY A 18 11.33 5.22 -9.00
N GLY A 19 10.51 5.91 -9.79
CA GLY A 19 10.59 7.37 -9.90
C GLY A 19 9.24 8.04 -10.03
N SER A 20 9.20 9.29 -9.58
CA SER A 20 8.06 10.20 -9.73
C SER A 20 8.58 11.58 -10.11
N GLY A 21 8.31 12.01 -11.35
CA GLY A 21 8.86 13.24 -11.90
C GLY A 21 10.39 13.23 -11.92
N LYS A 22 11.01 14.09 -11.10
CA LYS A 22 12.48 14.20 -10.97
C LYS A 22 13.07 13.36 -9.83
N PHE A 23 12.23 12.73 -9.02
CA PHE A 23 12.67 11.95 -7.86
C PHE A 23 12.82 10.48 -8.24
N MET A 24 13.93 9.88 -7.81
CA MET A 24 14.23 8.45 -7.90
C MET A 24 14.54 7.95 -6.50
N GLY A 25 14.09 6.73 -6.18
CA GLY A 25 14.27 6.15 -4.85
C GLY A 25 13.71 4.75 -4.77
N THR A 26 13.78 4.17 -3.57
CA THR A 26 13.20 2.87 -3.26
C THR A 26 11.74 3.06 -2.91
N ALA A 27 10.87 2.30 -3.55
CA ALA A 27 9.43 2.41 -3.35
C ALA A 27 8.76 1.04 -3.24
N LEU A 28 7.67 1.03 -2.47
CA LEU A 28 6.72 -0.06 -2.38
C LEU A 28 5.67 0.13 -3.48
N PHE A 29 5.53 -0.88 -4.34
CA PHE A 29 4.56 -0.93 -5.42
C PHE A 29 3.59 -2.08 -5.19
N GLY A 30 2.35 -1.90 -5.63
CA GLY A 30 1.36 -2.97 -5.66
C GLY A 30 0.14 -2.56 -6.47
N SER A 31 -0.82 -3.47 -6.58
CA SER A 31 -2.12 -3.24 -7.20
C SER A 31 -3.25 -3.58 -6.25
N LEU A 32 -4.32 -2.80 -6.32
CA LEU A 32 -5.53 -3.00 -5.54
C LEU A 32 -6.67 -3.34 -6.48
N THR A 33 -7.41 -4.39 -6.15
CA THR A 33 -8.66 -4.75 -6.83
C THR A 33 -9.82 -4.60 -5.85
N ASN A 34 -10.78 -3.72 -6.15
CA ASN A 34 -11.98 -3.54 -5.33
C ASN A 34 -13.05 -4.58 -5.73
N GLU A 35 -13.20 -5.65 -4.96
CA GLU A 35 -14.26 -6.65 -5.15
C GLU A 35 -15.49 -6.38 -4.25
N THR A 36 -15.57 -5.19 -3.66
CA THR A 36 -16.77 -4.73 -2.95
C THR A 36 -17.80 -4.15 -3.93
N GLU A 37 -19.04 -4.01 -3.47
CA GLU A 37 -20.13 -3.38 -4.24
C GLU A 37 -20.13 -1.84 -4.15
N LYS A 38 -19.14 -1.23 -3.48
CA LYS A 38 -19.12 0.22 -3.22
C LYS A 38 -17.80 0.86 -3.65
N ASP A 39 -17.87 2.15 -3.97
CA ASP A 39 -16.68 2.97 -4.20
C ASP A 39 -15.87 3.11 -2.91
N ILE A 40 -14.59 2.75 -2.96
CA ILE A 40 -13.65 2.92 -1.85
C ILE A 40 -13.03 4.32 -1.97
N SER A 41 -13.36 5.20 -1.02
CA SER A 41 -12.83 6.56 -0.99
C SER A 41 -11.43 6.61 -0.39
N ILE A 42 -11.16 5.86 0.69
CA ILE A 42 -9.85 5.78 1.36
C ILE A 42 -9.53 4.31 1.67
N LEU A 43 -8.30 3.91 1.32
CA LEU A 43 -7.71 2.64 1.73
C LEU A 43 -6.37 2.89 2.42
N THR A 44 -6.20 2.32 3.62
CA THR A 44 -4.94 2.35 4.39
C THR A 44 -4.29 0.98 4.35
N LEU A 45 -3.00 0.96 4.01
CA LEU A 45 -2.13 -0.22 4.05
C LEU A 45 -1.07 -0.01 5.12
N SER A 46 -1.02 -0.91 6.10
CA SER A 46 0.04 -0.95 7.09
C SER A 46 1.15 -1.88 6.63
N ILE A 47 2.40 -1.44 6.77
CA ILE A 47 3.59 -2.21 6.46
C ILE A 47 4.44 -2.32 7.71
N SER A 48 4.72 -3.55 8.12
CA SER A 48 5.65 -3.86 9.20
C SER A 48 6.98 -4.30 8.60
N PHE A 49 8.02 -3.52 8.81
CA PHE A 49 9.40 -3.82 8.40
C PHE A 49 10.04 -4.72 9.45
N LEU A 50 10.59 -5.85 8.99
CA LEU A 50 11.19 -6.87 9.84
C LEU A 50 12.71 -6.68 9.92
N ASP A 51 13.31 -6.95 11.07
CA ASP A 51 14.76 -7.03 11.20
C ASP A 51 15.31 -8.40 10.77
N GLU A 52 16.61 -8.64 10.99
CA GLU A 52 17.28 -9.90 10.62
C GLU A 52 16.79 -11.10 11.43
N ASP A 53 16.27 -10.87 12.64
CA ASP A 53 15.69 -11.91 13.50
C ASP A 53 14.22 -12.19 13.16
N GLY A 54 13.65 -11.46 12.20
CA GLY A 54 12.25 -11.55 11.82
C GLY A 54 11.30 -10.86 12.80
N ALA A 55 11.81 -10.00 13.69
CA ALA A 55 10.98 -9.19 14.57
C ALA A 55 10.56 -7.89 13.89
N ILE A 56 9.37 -7.37 14.25
CA ILE A 56 8.91 -6.08 13.73
C ILE A 56 9.78 -4.97 14.31
N SER A 57 10.59 -4.34 13.46
CA SER A 57 11.40 -3.18 13.82
C SER A 57 10.58 -1.89 13.77
N LYS A 58 9.72 -1.75 12.75
CA LYS A 58 8.88 -0.56 12.58
C LYS A 58 7.62 -0.87 11.78
N THR A 59 6.50 -0.27 12.15
CA THR A 59 5.26 -0.29 11.37
C THR A 59 4.93 1.10 10.84
N HIS A 60 4.48 1.20 9.60
CA HIS A 60 4.07 2.45 8.98
C HIS A 60 2.78 2.30 8.17
N ASP A 61 1.87 3.25 8.32
CA ASP A 61 0.60 3.29 7.60
C ASP A 61 0.69 4.20 6.38
N PHE A 62 0.47 3.62 5.21
CA PHE A 62 0.34 4.34 3.94
C PHE A 62 -1.13 4.61 3.66
N PHE A 63 -1.47 5.87 3.37
CA PHE A 63 -2.83 6.26 3.00
C PHE A 63 -2.87 7.61 2.26
N PRO A 64 -3.89 7.84 1.42
CA PRO A 64 -4.79 6.86 0.82
C PRO A 64 -4.14 6.11 -0.36
N ILE A 65 -3.84 4.82 -0.23
CA ILE A 65 -3.07 4.11 -1.27
C ILE A 65 -3.82 3.92 -2.59
N ASN A 66 -5.14 3.95 -2.54
CA ASN A 66 -6.01 3.92 -3.71
C ASN A 66 -6.00 5.23 -4.52
N ARG A 67 -5.24 6.28 -4.14
CA ARG A 67 -5.20 7.56 -4.88
C ARG A 67 -3.82 7.92 -5.43
N TYR A 68 -2.77 7.17 -5.09
CA TYR A 68 -1.40 7.46 -5.52
C TYR A 68 -1.00 6.64 -6.75
N SER A 69 -1.81 6.74 -7.80
CA SER A 69 -1.49 6.28 -9.15
C SER A 69 -1.67 7.41 -10.13
N LYS A 70 -0.61 7.86 -10.80
CA LYS A 70 -0.70 8.78 -11.96
C LYS A 70 -1.62 10.03 -11.75
N ASN A 71 -1.71 10.56 -10.53
CA ASN A 71 -2.61 11.66 -10.15
C ASN A 71 -4.12 11.36 -10.27
N GLU A 72 -4.54 10.09 -10.23
CA GLU A 72 -5.95 9.72 -10.12
C GLU A 72 -6.45 9.83 -8.69
N TRP A 73 -7.12 10.94 -8.38
CA TRP A 73 -7.68 11.23 -7.06
C TRP A 73 -9.08 10.64 -6.82
N ASN A 74 -9.67 10.02 -7.83
CA ASN A 74 -11.02 9.45 -7.76
C ASN A 74 -11.06 8.26 -6.80
N PRO A 75 -12.20 7.98 -6.15
CA PRO A 75 -12.44 6.71 -5.45
C PRO A 75 -12.12 5.49 -6.34
N LEU A 76 -11.83 4.35 -5.71
CA LEU A 76 -11.65 3.09 -6.42
C LEU A 76 -13.03 2.43 -6.57
N ALA A 77 -13.57 2.46 -7.79
CA ALA A 77 -14.88 1.91 -8.09
C ALA A 77 -14.93 0.36 -7.99
N PRO A 78 -16.12 -0.24 -7.82
CA PRO A 78 -16.31 -1.69 -7.86
C PRO A 78 -15.68 -2.33 -9.10
N ASN A 79 -15.10 -3.52 -8.91
CA ASN A 79 -14.43 -4.34 -9.92
C ASN A 79 -13.28 -3.63 -10.67
N SER A 80 -12.80 -2.50 -10.14
CA SER A 80 -11.71 -1.73 -10.73
C SER A 80 -10.39 -2.07 -10.09
N ILE A 81 -9.33 -2.00 -10.90
CA ILE A 81 -7.94 -2.26 -10.48
C ILE A 81 -7.17 -0.95 -10.52
N ARG A 82 -6.34 -0.69 -9.50
CA ARG A 82 -5.43 0.45 -9.49
C ARG A 82 -4.08 0.09 -8.88
N SER A 83 -3.01 0.36 -9.61
CA SER A 83 -1.64 0.24 -9.10
C SER A 83 -1.24 1.46 -8.27
N PHE A 84 -0.38 1.30 -7.27
CA PHE A 84 0.12 2.38 -6.44
C PHE A 84 1.64 2.28 -6.24
N GLY A 85 2.25 3.38 -5.80
CA GLY A 85 3.67 3.43 -5.45
C GLY A 85 3.95 4.46 -4.35
N PHE A 86 4.72 4.07 -3.32
CA PHE A 86 5.14 4.96 -2.24
C PHE A 86 6.63 4.84 -1.97
N PHE A 87 7.34 5.97 -1.94
CA PHE A 87 8.74 6.00 -1.51
C PHE A 87 8.85 5.60 -0.05
N ILE A 88 9.86 4.79 0.25
CA ILE A 88 10.10 4.25 1.59
C ILE A 88 11.49 4.60 2.14
N ASP A 89 12.33 5.31 1.37
CA ASP A 89 13.73 5.62 1.73
C ASP A 89 13.87 6.34 3.09
N HIS A 90 12.85 7.10 3.51
CA HIS A 90 12.84 7.81 4.80
C HIS A 90 11.98 7.13 5.88
N ILE A 91 11.42 5.97 5.55
CA ILE A 91 10.49 5.23 6.40
C ILE A 91 11.16 3.99 6.97
N VAL A 92 11.93 3.27 6.16
CA VAL A 92 12.57 2.02 6.56
C VAL A 92 13.54 2.23 7.73
N PRO A 93 13.53 1.36 8.75
CA PRO A 93 14.49 1.43 9.84
C PRO A 93 15.89 0.97 9.39
N GLU A 94 16.94 1.41 10.08
CA GLU A 94 18.33 1.08 9.72
C GLU A 94 18.63 -0.42 9.78
N ASN A 95 17.99 -1.15 10.70
CA ASN A 95 18.15 -2.60 10.89
C ASN A 95 17.19 -3.44 10.03
N TRP A 96 16.59 -2.86 8.99
CA TRP A 96 15.64 -3.57 8.13
C TRP A 96 16.33 -4.67 7.32
N SER A 97 15.83 -5.90 7.40
CA SER A 97 16.38 -7.05 6.67
C SER A 97 15.99 -7.13 5.20
N GLY A 98 15.14 -6.22 4.73
CA GLY A 98 14.50 -6.29 3.41
C GLY A 98 13.15 -7.02 3.42
N LEU A 99 12.80 -7.70 4.52
CA LEU A 99 11.52 -8.40 4.70
C LEU A 99 10.44 -7.48 5.26
N TYR A 100 9.20 -7.74 4.90
CA TYR A 100 8.06 -6.96 5.38
C TYR A 100 6.78 -7.79 5.42
N GLU A 101 5.86 -7.38 6.29
CA GLU A 101 4.48 -7.84 6.32
C GLU A 101 3.55 -6.69 5.91
N ALA A 102 2.41 -7.03 5.29
CA ALA A 102 1.48 -6.03 4.76
C ALA A 102 0.04 -6.39 5.11
N GLU A 103 -0.71 -5.40 5.61
CA GLU A 103 -2.11 -5.56 5.98
C GLU A 103 -2.95 -4.34 5.57
N ILE A 104 -4.10 -4.57 4.93
CA ILE A 104 -5.10 -3.53 4.75
C ILE A 104 -5.83 -3.32 6.08
N THR A 105 -5.60 -2.19 6.74
CA THR A 105 -6.12 -1.92 8.09
C THR A 105 -7.39 -1.08 8.09
N LYS A 106 -7.67 -0.32 7.02
CA LYS A 106 -8.83 0.59 6.97
C LYS A 106 -9.39 0.75 5.56
N LEU A 107 -10.73 0.74 5.50
CA LEU A 107 -11.53 1.12 4.33
C LEU A 107 -12.56 2.17 4.73
N ILE A 108 -12.68 3.21 3.91
CA ILE A 108 -13.78 4.17 3.96
C ILE A 108 -14.46 4.14 2.59
N PHE A 109 -15.78 3.97 2.58
CA PHE A 109 -16.61 4.00 1.38
C PHE A 109 -17.18 5.40 1.15
N LEU A 110 -17.62 5.70 -0.07
CA LEU A 110 -18.55 6.81 -0.31
C LEU A 110 -19.97 6.49 0.18
#